data_AF-A0A351Z6Z9-F1
#
_entry.id   AF-A0A351Z6Z9-F1
#
_cell.length_a   1.000
_cell.length_b   1.000
_cell.length_c   1.000
_cell.angle_alpha   90.00
_cell.angle_beta   90.00
_cell.angle_gamma   90.00
#
_symmetry.space_group_name_H-M   'P 1'
#
loop_
_entity.id
_entity.type
_entity.pdbx_description
1 polymer ?
#
loop_
_entity_poly.entity_id
_entity_poly.type
_entity_poly.pdbx_seq_one_letter_code
_entity_poly.pdbx_strand_id
1 'polypeptide(L)'
;CGFCAGYGQSPQSGGVSVRTNNRNFQGRCGTKDAKVYLVSPEVAVATALTGKLTDPRDLHMAYPEIPPPAKFHVDDTMVIRPGHRDVEVFRGPNIGTPPHLTPLPRELRAGVAIKVGDKVTTDHIIPTGSVSRYRSNIPKSSDFIFVNVDPLFVQRCKDNKKKETGSVIVAGLSYGQGSSREHAALCPAYLGVRAVIAKSIERIHMANLVNFGIMPLTFNDPQDYDKIAVGDELFIADTETALNRSVITVKNITQGGGFEVSFRLTPRQIAIIRAGGLLNYVGKQR
;
A
#
# COMPACT_ATOMS: atom_id res chain seq x y z
N CYS A 1 -7.77 -11.84 12.56
CA CYS A 1 -7.46 -11.67 11.12
C CYS A 1 -7.12 -12.99 10.40
N GLY A 2 -6.26 -13.87 10.93
CA GLY A 2 -6.09 -15.26 10.46
C GLY A 2 -6.16 -15.48 8.95
N PHE A 3 -7.11 -16.32 8.53
CA PHE A 3 -7.34 -16.66 7.13
C PHE A 3 -7.72 -15.46 6.24
N CYS A 4 -8.31 -14.39 6.81
CA CYS A 4 -8.64 -13.14 6.09
C CYS A 4 -7.41 -12.38 5.57
N ALA A 5 -6.25 -12.57 6.22
CA ALA A 5 -4.99 -11.95 5.83
C ALA A 5 -3.92 -12.95 5.37
N GLY A 6 -4.29 -14.22 5.22
CA GLY A 6 -3.39 -15.30 4.79
C GLY A 6 -2.33 -15.70 5.81
N TYR A 7 -2.63 -15.60 7.12
CA TYR A 7 -1.70 -16.00 8.19
C TYR A 7 -1.87 -17.45 8.66
N GLY A 8 -2.65 -18.25 7.92
CA GLY A 8 -3.01 -19.62 8.26
C GLY A 8 -4.33 -20.00 7.59
N GLN A 9 -4.63 -21.31 7.52
CA GLN A 9 -5.82 -21.85 6.84
C GLN A 9 -5.96 -21.35 5.38
N SER A 10 -4.83 -21.20 4.69
CA SER A 10 -4.80 -20.77 3.30
C SER A 10 -5.47 -21.83 2.41
N PRO A 11 -6.23 -21.43 1.38
CA PRO A 11 -6.86 -22.39 0.47
C PRO A 11 -5.82 -23.24 -0.26
N GLN A 12 -6.21 -24.43 -0.73
CA GLN A 12 -5.39 -25.18 -1.67
C GLN A 12 -5.22 -24.44 -3.00
N SER A 13 -4.13 -24.72 -3.72
CA SER A 13 -3.88 -24.17 -5.06
C SER A 13 -5.02 -24.50 -6.03
N GLY A 14 -5.42 -23.51 -6.83
CA GLY A 14 -6.56 -23.57 -7.75
C GLY A 14 -7.93 -23.76 -7.09
N GLY A 15 -8.00 -23.89 -5.76
CA GLY A 15 -9.20 -24.28 -5.03
C GLY A 15 -10.22 -23.16 -4.90
N VAL A 16 -11.49 -23.55 -4.79
CA VAL A 16 -12.60 -22.68 -4.40
C VAL A 16 -12.68 -22.60 -2.88
N SER A 17 -12.80 -21.39 -2.33
CA SER A 17 -12.88 -21.17 -0.90
C SER A 17 -13.93 -20.11 -0.56
N VAL A 18 -14.89 -20.48 0.28
CA VAL A 18 -15.98 -19.63 0.73
C VAL A 18 -15.62 -19.04 2.10
N ARG A 19 -15.70 -17.72 2.25
CA ARG A 19 -15.14 -17.00 3.42
C ARG A 19 -16.09 -15.92 3.96
N THR A 20 -16.22 -15.86 5.28
CA THR A 20 -16.97 -14.83 6.02
C THR A 20 -16.15 -13.55 6.25
N ASN A 21 -15.33 -13.19 5.27
CA ASN A 21 -14.46 -12.02 5.30
C ASN A 21 -15.08 -10.85 4.52
N ASN A 22 -14.40 -9.71 4.53
CA ASN A 22 -14.80 -8.52 3.78
C ASN A 22 -13.94 -8.24 2.53
N ARG A 23 -12.94 -9.08 2.21
CA ARG A 23 -12.01 -8.88 1.07
C ARG A 23 -11.57 -10.19 0.44
N ASN A 24 -11.54 -10.24 -0.89
CA ASN A 24 -11.16 -11.42 -1.68
C ASN A 24 -10.21 -11.09 -2.86
N PHE A 25 -9.37 -10.06 -2.74
CA PHE A 25 -8.36 -9.76 -3.77
C PHE A 25 -7.44 -10.97 -4.02
N GLN A 26 -6.95 -11.11 -5.25
CA GLN A 26 -6.09 -12.21 -5.65
C GLN A 26 -4.88 -12.34 -4.72
N GLY A 27 -4.62 -13.55 -4.20
CA GLY A 27 -3.53 -13.84 -3.27
C GLY A 27 -3.71 -13.36 -1.82
N ARG A 28 -4.81 -12.64 -1.50
CA ARG A 28 -5.04 -12.08 -0.16
C ARG A 28 -5.09 -13.13 0.96
N CYS A 29 -5.64 -14.30 0.68
CA CYS A 29 -5.83 -15.38 1.66
C CYS A 29 -4.63 -16.35 1.75
N GLY A 30 -3.47 -15.96 1.19
CA GLY A 30 -2.20 -16.70 1.30
C GLY A 30 -1.88 -17.60 0.10
N THR A 31 -2.86 -17.94 -0.74
CA THR A 31 -2.67 -18.75 -1.96
C THR A 31 -3.04 -17.92 -3.19
N LYS A 32 -2.11 -17.79 -4.14
CA LYS A 32 -2.17 -16.80 -5.23
C LYS A 32 -3.28 -17.08 -6.26
N ASP A 33 -3.51 -18.35 -6.56
CA ASP A 33 -4.43 -18.84 -7.58
C ASP A 33 -5.76 -19.35 -7.01
N ALA A 34 -5.98 -19.19 -5.70
CA ALA A 34 -7.22 -19.59 -5.04
C ALA A 34 -8.39 -18.65 -5.40
N LYS A 35 -9.58 -19.23 -5.60
CA LYS A 35 -10.82 -18.51 -5.90
C LYS A 35 -11.61 -18.28 -4.61
N VAL A 36 -11.58 -17.06 -4.11
CA VAL A 36 -12.20 -16.69 -2.82
C VAL A 36 -13.53 -15.97 -3.02
N TYR A 37 -14.59 -16.49 -2.44
CA TYR A 37 -15.94 -15.92 -2.47
C TYR A 37 -16.36 -15.44 -1.09
N LEU A 38 -16.86 -14.20 -1.01
CA LEU A 38 -17.31 -13.60 0.23
C LEU A 38 -18.79 -13.92 0.45
N VAL A 39 -19.12 -14.42 1.63
CA VAL A 39 -20.50 -14.84 1.98
C VAL A 39 -20.81 -14.51 3.43
N SER A 40 -22.10 -14.62 3.79
CA SER A 40 -22.54 -14.55 5.18
C SER A 40 -22.14 -15.80 5.98
N PRO A 41 -22.15 -15.73 7.32
CA PRO A 41 -21.92 -16.90 8.18
C PRO A 41 -22.82 -18.09 7.88
N GLU A 42 -24.09 -17.84 7.60
CA GLU A 42 -25.11 -18.87 7.34
C GLU A 42 -24.79 -19.66 6.05
N VAL A 43 -24.46 -18.95 4.97
CA VAL A 43 -24.05 -19.56 3.70
C VAL A 43 -22.75 -20.37 3.87
N ALA A 44 -21.81 -19.87 4.67
CA ALA A 44 -20.56 -20.58 4.93
C ALA A 44 -20.82 -21.91 5.67
N VAL A 45 -21.70 -21.92 6.67
CA VAL A 45 -22.11 -23.14 7.39
C VAL A 45 -22.85 -24.09 6.46
N ALA A 46 -23.85 -23.63 5.71
CA ALA A 46 -24.59 -24.45 4.74
C ALA A 46 -23.66 -25.09 3.70
N THR A 47 -22.70 -24.32 3.20
CA THR A 47 -21.68 -24.80 2.25
C THR A 47 -20.77 -25.84 2.89
N ALA A 48 -20.35 -25.64 4.14
CA ALA A 48 -19.51 -26.59 4.86
C ALA A 48 -20.22 -27.93 5.11
N LEU A 49 -21.52 -27.90 5.41
CA LEU A 49 -22.34 -29.10 5.63
C LEU A 49 -22.58 -29.90 4.33
N THR A 50 -22.78 -29.20 3.21
CA THR A 50 -23.19 -29.82 1.94
C THR A 50 -22.05 -30.08 0.97
N GLY A 51 -20.86 -29.52 1.23
CA GLY A 51 -19.68 -29.66 0.36
C GLY A 51 -19.74 -28.86 -0.95
N LYS A 52 -20.78 -28.04 -1.16
CA LYS A 52 -20.98 -27.20 -2.34
C LYS A 52 -21.58 -25.85 -1.93
N LEU A 53 -21.45 -24.82 -2.76
CA LEU A 53 -22.05 -23.52 -2.46
C LEU A 53 -23.58 -23.66 -2.37
N THR A 54 -24.14 -23.41 -1.19
CA THR A 54 -25.53 -23.74 -0.87
C THR A 54 -26.23 -22.55 -0.23
N ASP A 55 -27.46 -22.27 -0.67
CA ASP A 55 -28.34 -21.33 0.01
C ASP A 55 -28.81 -21.95 1.34
N PRO A 56 -28.65 -21.29 2.49
CA PRO A 56 -29.01 -21.85 3.78
C PRO A 56 -30.51 -22.21 3.89
N ARG A 57 -31.38 -21.64 3.05
CA ARG A 57 -32.81 -21.99 3.00
C ARG A 57 -33.08 -23.38 2.44
N ASP A 58 -32.15 -23.93 1.66
CA ASP A 58 -32.25 -25.28 1.08
C ASP A 58 -31.90 -26.39 2.09
N LEU A 59 -31.52 -26.04 3.32
CA LEU A 59 -31.26 -27.02 4.38
C LEU A 59 -32.55 -27.62 4.98
N HIS A 60 -33.73 -27.13 4.57
CA HIS A 60 -35.03 -27.59 5.04
C HIS A 60 -35.14 -27.66 6.58
N MET A 61 -34.52 -26.70 7.27
CA MET A 61 -34.53 -26.57 8.72
C MET A 61 -35.18 -25.26 9.15
N ALA A 62 -35.74 -25.24 10.36
CA ALA A 62 -36.18 -23.99 10.97
C ALA A 62 -34.97 -23.06 11.22
N TYR A 63 -35.18 -21.75 11.07
CA TYR A 63 -34.13 -20.78 11.38
C TYR A 63 -33.83 -20.81 12.89
N PRO A 64 -32.55 -20.93 13.30
CA PRO A 64 -32.21 -21.01 14.71
C PRO A 64 -32.40 -19.66 15.41
N GLU A 65 -33.21 -19.64 16.48
CA GLU A 65 -33.27 -18.50 17.38
C GLU A 65 -32.16 -18.59 18.43
N ILE A 66 -31.29 -17.59 18.47
CA ILE A 66 -30.18 -17.52 19.43
C ILE A 66 -30.46 -16.35 20.39
N PRO A 67 -31.06 -16.59 21.57
CA PRO A 67 -31.27 -15.54 22.54
C PRO A 67 -29.91 -15.04 23.07
N PRO A 68 -29.79 -13.74 23.38
CA PRO A 68 -28.59 -13.23 24.02
C PRO A 68 -28.37 -13.93 25.38
N PRO A 69 -27.12 -14.19 25.77
CA PRO A 69 -26.85 -14.79 27.07
C PRO A 69 -27.31 -13.85 28.20
N ALA A 70 -27.74 -14.42 29.33
CA ALA A 70 -28.15 -13.65 30.50
C ALA A 70 -27.03 -12.74 31.06
N LYS A 71 -25.77 -13.10 30.80
CA LYS A 71 -24.59 -12.34 31.18
C LYS A 71 -23.47 -12.53 30.16
N PHE A 72 -22.80 -11.44 29.80
CA PHE A 72 -21.52 -11.49 29.11
C PHE A 72 -20.39 -11.57 30.14
N HIS A 73 -19.63 -12.65 30.12
CA HIS A 73 -18.44 -12.80 30.96
C HIS A 73 -17.31 -11.96 30.38
N VAL A 74 -16.71 -11.11 31.22
CA VAL A 74 -15.51 -10.35 30.85
C VAL A 74 -14.30 -11.18 31.28
N ASP A 75 -13.42 -11.45 30.32
CA ASP A 75 -12.12 -12.06 30.55
C ASP A 75 -11.04 -11.07 30.08
N ASP A 76 -10.37 -10.44 31.05
CA ASP A 76 -9.26 -9.52 30.83
C ASP A 76 -7.91 -10.12 31.27
N THR A 77 -7.84 -11.44 31.47
CA THR A 77 -6.62 -12.14 31.92
C THR A 77 -5.43 -11.96 30.96
N MET A 78 -5.71 -11.72 29.67
CA MET A 78 -4.72 -11.46 28.63
C MET A 78 -4.33 -9.97 28.50
N VAL A 79 -4.92 -9.08 29.32
CA VAL A 79 -4.63 -7.64 29.29
C VAL A 79 -3.42 -7.33 30.16
N ILE A 80 -2.28 -7.09 29.51
CA ILE A 80 -1.07 -6.60 30.19
C ILE A 80 -1.22 -5.09 30.41
N ARG A 81 -1.25 -4.65 31.68
CA ARG A 81 -1.32 -3.22 32.03
C ARG A 81 0.06 -2.55 31.86
N PRO A 82 0.12 -1.25 31.48
CA PRO A 82 1.39 -0.53 31.37
C PRO A 82 2.15 -0.52 32.71
N GLY A 83 3.45 -0.76 32.67
CA GLY A 83 4.35 -0.71 33.83
C GLY A 83 5.00 0.67 34.04
N HIS A 84 6.21 0.68 34.58
CA HIS A 84 7.02 1.90 34.82
C HIS A 84 7.52 2.56 33.52
N ARG A 85 7.96 3.81 33.59
CA ARG A 85 8.32 4.64 32.42
C ARG A 85 9.69 4.32 31.80
N ASP A 86 10.60 3.71 32.54
CA ASP A 86 12.00 3.51 32.14
C ASP A 86 12.31 2.02 31.98
N VAL A 87 11.78 1.42 30.91
CA VAL A 87 11.96 0.00 30.60
C VAL A 87 12.86 -0.14 29.38
N GLU A 88 13.81 -1.07 29.44
CA GLU A 88 14.64 -1.44 28.30
C GLU A 88 13.79 -2.07 27.18
N VAL A 89 13.91 -1.54 25.96
CA VAL A 89 13.18 -2.06 24.80
C VAL A 89 14.07 -3.01 24.00
N PHE A 90 13.86 -4.31 24.19
CA PHE A 90 14.55 -5.35 23.42
C PHE A 90 14.10 -5.37 21.95
N ARG A 91 15.06 -5.46 21.03
CA ARG A 91 14.80 -5.55 19.59
C ARG A 91 15.38 -6.83 19.01
N GLY A 92 14.51 -7.68 18.47
CA GLY A 92 14.93 -8.91 17.79
C GLY A 92 15.53 -8.65 16.40
N PRO A 93 16.10 -9.67 15.75
CA PRO A 93 16.81 -9.54 14.46
C PRO A 93 15.91 -9.09 13.29
N ASN A 94 14.59 -9.25 13.41
CA ASN A 94 13.60 -8.80 12.42
C ASN A 94 13.12 -7.36 12.66
N ILE A 95 13.69 -6.65 13.63
CA ILE A 95 13.43 -5.22 13.86
C ILE A 95 14.61 -4.45 13.30
N GLY A 96 14.41 -3.80 12.15
CA GLY A 96 15.42 -2.99 11.50
C GLY A 96 15.43 -1.55 12.01
N THR A 97 16.51 -0.83 11.71
CA THR A 97 16.57 0.61 11.95
C THR A 97 15.55 1.32 11.04
N PRO A 98 14.74 2.26 11.59
CA PRO A 98 13.87 3.09 10.78
C PRO A 98 14.68 3.83 9.68
N PRO A 99 14.18 3.90 8.44
CA PRO A 99 14.92 4.55 7.37
C PRO A 99 14.95 6.07 7.56
N HIS A 100 16.06 6.70 7.18
CA HIS A 100 16.15 8.16 7.11
C HIS A 100 15.71 8.64 5.73
N LEU A 101 14.64 9.42 5.68
CA LEU A 101 14.10 10.00 4.44
C LEU A 101 14.65 11.41 4.25
N THR A 102 14.98 11.76 3.00
CA THR A 102 15.51 13.07 2.64
C THR A 102 14.46 13.92 1.91
N PRO A 103 14.51 15.26 2.05
CA PRO A 103 13.69 16.18 1.25
C PRO A 103 13.80 15.93 -0.26
N LEU A 104 12.80 16.40 -1.00
CA LEU A 104 12.86 16.43 -2.45
C LEU A 104 14.00 17.35 -2.91
N PRO A 105 14.78 16.95 -3.93
CA PRO A 105 15.72 17.85 -4.55
C PRO A 105 14.98 18.97 -5.30
N ARG A 106 15.61 20.13 -5.44
CA ARG A 106 15.04 21.26 -6.19
C ARG A 106 14.72 20.87 -7.64
N GLU A 107 15.67 20.22 -8.29
CA GLU A 107 15.51 19.57 -9.58
C GLU A 107 15.30 18.08 -9.37
N LEU A 108 14.17 17.54 -9.83
CA LEU A 108 13.88 16.11 -9.74
C LEU A 108 14.02 15.46 -11.12
N ARG A 109 15.12 14.73 -11.31
CA ARG A 109 15.26 13.71 -12.36
C ARG A 109 14.87 12.35 -11.80
N ALA A 110 13.96 11.65 -12.47
CA ALA A 110 13.50 10.36 -11.98
C ALA A 110 13.10 9.41 -13.11
N GLY A 111 13.58 8.16 -13.02
CA GLY A 111 13.17 7.10 -13.94
C GLY A 111 11.80 6.51 -13.57
N VAL A 112 10.97 6.21 -14.57
CA VAL A 112 9.69 5.51 -14.38
C VAL A 112 9.99 4.05 -14.00
N ALA A 113 9.88 3.75 -12.71
CA ALA A 113 10.22 2.44 -12.16
C ALA A 113 9.11 1.41 -12.36
N ILE A 114 7.87 1.83 -12.59
CA ILE A 114 6.74 0.96 -12.97
C ILE A 114 5.61 1.81 -13.56
N LYS A 115 4.86 1.22 -14.50
CA LYS A 115 3.57 1.73 -14.97
C LYS A 115 2.51 0.66 -14.74
N VAL A 116 1.49 0.97 -13.94
CA VAL A 116 0.40 0.05 -13.59
C VAL A 116 -0.94 0.62 -14.03
N GLY A 117 -1.92 -0.27 -14.25
CA GLY A 117 -3.28 0.10 -14.64
C GLY A 117 -4.14 0.61 -13.49
N ASP A 118 -5.45 0.43 -13.63
CA ASP A 118 -6.45 0.86 -12.66
C ASP A 118 -6.56 -0.10 -11.45
N LYS A 119 -7.15 0.38 -10.36
CA LYS A 119 -7.54 -0.37 -9.15
C LYS A 119 -6.40 -1.16 -8.51
N VAL A 120 -5.20 -0.57 -8.54
CA VAL A 120 -4.02 -1.15 -7.89
C VAL A 120 -4.17 -1.01 -6.38
N THR A 121 -4.43 -2.13 -5.70
CA THR A 121 -4.60 -2.16 -4.26
C THR A 121 -3.26 -2.11 -3.52
N THR A 122 -3.30 -1.80 -2.21
CA THR A 122 -2.10 -1.94 -1.38
C THR A 122 -1.61 -3.38 -1.25
N ASP A 123 -2.44 -4.39 -1.54
CA ASP A 123 -2.01 -5.80 -1.60
C ASP A 123 -1.20 -6.08 -2.88
N HIS A 124 -1.46 -5.35 -3.97
CA HIS A 124 -0.62 -5.37 -5.18
C HIS A 124 0.74 -4.68 -4.94
N ILE A 125 0.74 -3.57 -4.19
CA ILE A 125 1.96 -2.82 -3.85
C ILE A 125 2.84 -3.61 -2.88
N ILE A 126 2.27 -4.10 -1.76
CA ILE A 126 2.98 -4.92 -0.79
C ILE A 126 2.10 -6.10 -0.38
N PRO A 127 2.49 -7.35 -0.72
CA PRO A 127 1.68 -8.52 -0.39
C PRO A 127 1.59 -8.74 1.13
N THR A 128 0.51 -9.41 1.54
CA THR A 128 0.35 -9.92 2.91
C THR A 128 0.89 -11.35 3.02
N GLY A 129 0.63 -12.04 4.14
CA GLY A 129 1.05 -13.42 4.36
C GLY A 129 2.45 -13.50 4.95
N SER A 130 3.27 -14.42 4.44
CA SER A 130 4.60 -14.72 4.99
C SER A 130 5.55 -13.51 5.00
N VAL A 131 5.34 -12.53 4.10
CA VAL A 131 6.11 -11.28 4.02
C VAL A 131 5.86 -10.37 5.23
N SER A 132 4.68 -10.45 5.85
CA SER A 132 4.31 -9.59 6.99
C SER A 132 5.23 -9.74 8.20
N ARG A 133 6.00 -10.83 8.29
CA ARG A 133 7.01 -11.02 9.36
C ARG A 133 8.11 -9.96 9.33
N TYR A 134 8.32 -9.31 8.19
CA TYR A 134 9.33 -8.28 8.00
C TYR A 134 8.82 -6.85 8.20
N ARG A 135 7.58 -6.65 8.66
CA ARG A 135 6.98 -5.30 8.80
C ARG A 135 7.82 -4.32 9.63
N SER A 136 8.56 -4.81 10.61
CA SER A 136 9.46 -3.99 11.43
C SER A 136 10.86 -3.85 10.84
N ASN A 137 11.14 -4.44 9.67
CA ASN A 137 12.39 -4.35 8.92
C ASN A 137 12.10 -3.76 7.54
N ILE A 138 12.18 -2.44 7.42
CA ILE A 138 11.86 -1.72 6.18
C ILE A 138 12.79 -2.10 5.01
N PRO A 139 14.11 -2.22 5.19
CA PRO A 139 14.99 -2.71 4.13
C PRO A 139 14.51 -4.05 3.58
N LYS A 140 14.19 -5.01 4.46
CA LYS A 140 13.76 -6.33 4.03
C LYS A 140 12.34 -6.34 3.44
N SER A 141 11.41 -5.58 4.01
CA SER A 141 10.06 -5.41 3.45
C SER A 141 10.08 -4.83 2.04
N SER A 142 11.06 -3.96 1.75
CA SER A 142 11.20 -3.28 0.47
C SER A 142 11.54 -4.23 -0.69
N ASP A 143 12.13 -5.40 -0.41
CA ASP A 143 12.39 -6.44 -1.42
C ASP A 143 11.10 -7.00 -2.05
N PHE A 144 9.95 -6.81 -1.41
CA PHE A 144 8.67 -7.41 -1.82
C PHE A 144 7.72 -6.42 -2.51
N ILE A 145 8.15 -5.18 -2.72
CA ILE A 145 7.30 -4.17 -3.35
C ILE A 145 7.06 -4.52 -4.81
N PHE A 146 5.77 -4.55 -5.18
CA PHE A 146 5.25 -4.99 -6.48
C PHE A 146 5.69 -6.38 -6.92
N VAL A 147 6.21 -7.25 -6.03
CA VAL A 147 6.77 -8.57 -6.42
C VAL A 147 5.78 -9.45 -7.19
N ASN A 148 4.47 -9.31 -6.93
CA ASN A 148 3.43 -10.07 -7.62
C ASN A 148 2.90 -9.42 -8.91
N VAL A 149 3.28 -8.16 -9.17
CA VAL A 149 2.84 -7.34 -10.30
C VAL A 149 3.97 -7.18 -11.30
N ASP A 150 5.13 -6.74 -10.83
CA ASP A 150 6.33 -6.50 -11.61
C ASP A 150 7.59 -6.75 -10.75
N PRO A 151 8.18 -7.96 -10.84
CA PRO A 151 9.35 -8.34 -10.05
C PRO A 151 10.60 -7.48 -10.28
N LEU A 152 10.65 -6.74 -11.40
CA LEU A 152 11.81 -5.89 -11.74
C LEU A 152 11.71 -4.48 -11.12
N PHE A 153 10.62 -4.15 -10.43
CA PHE A 153 10.45 -2.83 -9.82
C PHE A 153 11.58 -2.48 -8.85
N VAL A 154 11.89 -3.38 -7.91
CA VAL A 154 12.93 -3.17 -6.90
C VAL A 154 14.29 -2.97 -7.55
N GLN A 155 14.59 -3.74 -8.61
CA GLN A 155 15.84 -3.64 -9.33
C GLN A 155 15.97 -2.28 -10.05
N ARG A 156 14.91 -1.84 -10.77
CA ARG A 156 14.89 -0.53 -11.43
C ARG A 156 15.06 0.63 -10.44
N CYS A 157 14.41 0.57 -9.28
CA CYS A 157 14.62 1.57 -8.22
C CYS A 157 16.08 1.62 -7.75
N LYS A 158 16.71 0.46 -7.55
CA LYS A 158 18.14 0.38 -7.19
C LYS A 158 19.04 0.95 -8.28
N ASP A 159 18.74 0.68 -9.54
CA ASP A 159 19.54 1.17 -10.67
C ASP A 159 19.37 2.68 -10.88
N ASN A 160 18.16 3.22 -10.72
CA ASN A 160 17.93 4.67 -10.71
C ASN A 160 18.71 5.35 -9.58
N LYS A 161 18.71 4.76 -8.37
CA LYS A 161 19.46 5.27 -7.23
C LYS A 161 20.98 5.26 -7.47
N LYS A 162 21.52 4.25 -8.14
CA LYS A 162 22.95 4.21 -8.55
C LYS A 162 23.31 5.32 -9.54
N LYS A 163 22.36 5.73 -10.38
CA LYS A 163 22.49 6.88 -11.30
C LYS A 163 22.21 8.22 -10.61
N GLU A 164 22.04 8.24 -9.29
CA GLU A 164 21.69 9.43 -8.52
C GLU A 164 20.35 10.08 -8.94
N THR A 165 19.46 9.29 -9.54
CA THR A 165 18.11 9.72 -9.93
C THR A 165 17.05 9.15 -9.00
N GLY A 166 15.93 9.85 -8.90
CA GLY A 166 14.74 9.36 -8.20
C GLY A 166 14.03 8.26 -9.00
N SER A 167 12.99 7.69 -8.39
CA SER A 167 12.04 6.82 -9.09
C SER A 167 10.63 7.41 -9.07
N VAL A 168 9.87 7.18 -10.13
CA VAL A 168 8.45 7.54 -10.24
C VAL A 168 7.62 6.27 -10.45
N ILE A 169 6.46 6.21 -9.80
CA ILE A 169 5.42 5.22 -10.08
C ILE A 169 4.35 5.91 -10.94
N VAL A 170 3.98 5.31 -12.07
CA VAL A 170 2.88 5.77 -12.92
C VAL A 170 1.70 4.82 -12.76
N ALA A 171 0.49 5.33 -12.54
CA ALA A 171 -0.68 4.50 -12.26
C ALA A 171 -1.98 4.98 -12.93
N GLY A 172 -2.93 4.07 -13.08
CA GLY A 172 -4.28 4.38 -13.56
C GLY A 172 -5.17 5.00 -12.47
N LEU A 173 -6.47 4.69 -12.56
CA LEU A 173 -7.49 5.13 -11.61
C LEU A 173 -7.44 4.33 -10.30
N SER A 174 -7.79 4.96 -9.18
CA SER A 174 -7.95 4.32 -7.87
C SER A 174 -6.66 3.61 -7.39
N TYR A 175 -5.52 4.29 -7.51
CA TYR A 175 -4.24 3.78 -7.04
C TYR A 175 -4.16 3.80 -5.50
N GLY A 176 -3.80 2.67 -4.91
CA GLY A 176 -3.64 2.51 -3.46
C GLY A 176 -4.90 2.06 -2.70
N GLN A 177 -5.85 1.40 -3.37
CA GLN A 177 -7.08 0.94 -2.71
C GLN A 177 -6.84 -0.12 -1.62
N GLY A 178 -7.68 -0.13 -0.60
CA GLY A 178 -7.80 -1.25 0.32
C GLY A 178 -7.20 -0.98 1.69
N SER A 179 -6.14 -1.71 2.07
CA SER A 179 -5.60 -1.66 3.43
C SER A 179 -4.83 -0.36 3.70
N SER A 180 -4.93 0.20 4.90
CA SER A 180 -4.26 1.43 5.35
C SER A 180 -2.74 1.29 5.60
N ARG A 181 -2.11 0.23 5.10
CA ARG A 181 -0.70 -0.10 5.36
C ARG A 181 0.21 1.02 4.87
N GLU A 182 0.90 1.65 5.81
CA GLU A 182 1.88 2.70 5.55
C GLU A 182 3.11 2.16 4.79
N HIS A 183 3.43 0.86 4.92
CA HIS A 183 4.50 0.19 4.17
C HIS A 183 4.36 0.32 2.65
N ALA A 184 3.14 0.44 2.14
CA ALA A 184 2.89 0.67 0.71
C ALA A 184 3.39 2.04 0.23
N ALA A 185 3.79 2.94 1.13
CA ALA A 185 4.43 4.21 0.82
C ALA A 185 5.86 4.29 1.40
N LEU A 186 6.06 3.83 2.64
CA LEU A 186 7.36 3.84 3.32
C LEU A 186 8.43 3.01 2.59
N CYS A 187 8.09 1.81 2.11
CA CYS A 187 9.04 0.96 1.41
C CYS A 187 9.39 1.52 0.01
N PRO A 188 8.43 2.01 -0.81
CA PRO A 188 8.74 2.80 -2.00
C PRO A 188 9.64 4.01 -1.72
N ALA A 189 9.37 4.77 -0.65
CA ALA A 189 10.20 5.92 -0.27
C ALA A 189 11.65 5.49 0.05
N TYR A 190 11.81 4.39 0.79
CA TYR A 190 13.13 3.79 1.06
C TYR A 190 13.87 3.37 -0.21
N LEU A 191 13.14 2.85 -1.22
CA LEU A 191 13.68 2.49 -2.53
C LEU A 191 14.03 3.70 -3.42
N GLY A 192 13.73 4.93 -2.98
CA GLY A 192 14.04 6.15 -3.72
C GLY A 192 12.90 6.66 -4.61
N VAL A 193 11.67 6.17 -4.42
CA VAL A 193 10.50 6.75 -5.08
C VAL A 193 10.28 8.16 -4.54
N ARG A 194 10.18 9.14 -5.45
CA ARG A 194 10.00 10.56 -5.13
C ARG A 194 8.62 11.09 -5.51
N ALA A 195 7.97 10.46 -6.49
CA ALA A 195 6.63 10.82 -6.91
C ALA A 195 5.80 9.60 -7.32
N VAL A 196 4.49 9.71 -7.14
CA VAL A 196 3.48 8.87 -7.77
C VAL A 196 2.68 9.77 -8.68
N ILE A 197 2.56 9.43 -9.97
CA ILE A 197 1.70 10.14 -10.92
C ILE A 197 0.59 9.18 -11.34
N ALA A 198 -0.65 9.48 -10.99
CA ALA A 198 -1.78 8.60 -11.24
C ALA A 198 -2.97 9.32 -11.89
N LYS A 199 -3.92 8.58 -12.48
CA LYS A 199 -5.21 9.18 -12.87
C LYS A 199 -6.04 9.54 -11.63
N SER A 200 -5.96 8.73 -10.57
CA SER A 200 -6.45 9.10 -9.23
C SER A 200 -5.80 8.25 -8.13
N ILE A 201 -5.71 8.82 -6.92
CA ILE A 201 -5.07 8.19 -5.75
C ILE A 201 -6.09 8.11 -4.61
N GLU A 202 -6.15 6.95 -3.95
CA GLU A 202 -7.06 6.72 -2.82
C GLU A 202 -6.63 7.52 -1.58
N ARG A 203 -7.61 8.13 -0.91
CA ARG A 203 -7.39 9.15 0.15
C ARG A 203 -6.40 8.71 1.24
N ILE A 204 -6.55 7.50 1.77
CA ILE A 204 -5.67 6.98 2.84
C ILE A 204 -4.26 6.75 2.31
N HIS A 205 -4.13 6.23 1.09
CA HIS A 205 -2.83 5.99 0.49
C HIS A 205 -2.12 7.31 0.17
N MET A 206 -2.83 8.31 -0.35
CA MET A 206 -2.32 9.66 -0.57
C MET A 206 -1.73 10.27 0.72
N ALA A 207 -2.43 10.13 1.85
CA ALA A 207 -1.90 10.59 3.14
C ALA A 207 -0.60 9.87 3.53
N ASN A 208 -0.50 8.55 3.28
CA ASN A 208 0.73 7.81 3.53
C ASN A 208 1.87 8.26 2.61
N LEU A 209 1.62 8.52 1.33
CA LEU A 209 2.63 9.05 0.40
C LEU A 209 3.22 10.36 0.93
N VAL A 210 2.35 11.31 1.33
CA VAL A 210 2.75 12.57 1.97
C VAL A 210 3.59 12.32 3.22
N ASN A 211 3.14 11.43 4.12
CA ASN A 211 3.84 11.15 5.37
C ASN A 211 5.28 10.67 5.18
N PHE A 212 5.61 10.08 4.03
CA PHE A 212 6.97 9.63 3.70
C PHE A 212 7.63 10.46 2.60
N GLY A 213 7.14 11.69 2.36
CA GLY A 213 7.78 12.65 1.46
C GLY A 213 7.69 12.29 -0.03
N ILE A 214 6.80 11.36 -0.41
CA ILE A 214 6.51 11.06 -1.82
C ILE A 214 5.45 12.06 -2.30
N MET A 215 5.69 12.69 -3.44
CA MET A 215 4.75 13.63 -4.05
C MET A 215 3.58 12.88 -4.72
N PRO A 216 2.33 13.02 -4.24
CA PRO A 216 1.17 12.44 -4.91
C PRO A 216 0.66 13.39 -5.99
N LEU A 217 0.78 12.99 -7.25
CA LEU A 217 0.45 13.79 -8.42
C LEU A 217 -0.65 13.10 -9.24
N THR A 218 -1.47 13.92 -9.85
CA THR A 218 -2.62 13.50 -10.65
C THR A 218 -2.51 14.09 -12.04
N PHE A 219 -2.73 13.31 -13.08
CA PHE A 219 -2.75 13.84 -14.44
C PHE A 219 -3.84 14.91 -14.60
N ASN A 220 -3.52 16.04 -15.23
CA ASN A 220 -4.55 17.01 -15.63
C ASN A 220 -5.35 16.48 -16.82
N ASP A 221 -4.66 15.88 -17.81
CA ASP A 221 -5.26 15.10 -18.89
C ASP A 221 -4.98 13.60 -18.67
N PRO A 222 -5.99 12.76 -18.38
CA PRO A 222 -5.81 11.32 -18.23
C PRO A 222 -5.17 10.61 -19.44
N GLN A 223 -5.19 11.19 -20.65
CA GLN A 223 -4.53 10.64 -21.84
C GLN A 223 -3.00 10.73 -21.77
N ASP A 224 -2.44 11.64 -20.95
CA ASP A 224 -1.00 11.74 -20.75
C ASP A 224 -0.41 10.47 -20.10
N TYR A 225 -1.24 9.69 -19.40
CA TYR A 225 -0.86 8.36 -18.91
C TYR A 225 -0.30 7.47 -20.04
N ASP A 226 -0.88 7.53 -21.23
CA ASP A 226 -0.50 6.66 -22.36
C ASP A 226 0.84 7.07 -23.00
N LYS A 227 1.27 8.33 -22.79
CA LYS A 227 2.52 8.91 -23.30
C LYS A 227 3.76 8.60 -22.45
N ILE A 228 3.62 7.72 -21.45
CA ILE A 228 4.70 7.39 -20.53
C ILE A 228 4.94 5.88 -20.56
N ALA A 229 6.20 5.49 -20.73
CA ALA A 229 6.63 4.10 -20.66
C ALA A 229 7.49 3.85 -19.42
N VAL A 230 7.56 2.57 -19.04
CA VAL A 230 8.56 2.10 -18.08
C VAL A 230 9.96 2.42 -18.61
N GLY A 231 10.84 2.96 -17.75
CA GLY A 231 12.20 3.31 -18.11
C GLY A 231 12.39 4.73 -18.66
N ASP A 232 11.31 5.45 -18.98
CA ASP A 232 11.39 6.87 -19.33
C ASP A 232 11.99 7.68 -18.19
N GLU A 233 12.80 8.69 -18.53
CA GLU A 233 13.30 9.69 -17.59
C GLU A 233 12.36 10.91 -17.56
N LEU A 234 11.80 11.17 -16.39
CA LEU A 234 10.96 12.34 -16.14
C LEU A 234 11.74 13.42 -15.40
N PHE A 235 11.44 14.67 -15.71
CA PHE A 235 12.09 15.83 -15.13
C PHE A 235 11.11 16.89 -14.64
N ILE A 236 11.32 17.36 -13.41
CA ILE A 236 10.65 18.51 -12.80
C ILE A 236 11.73 19.52 -12.38
N ALA A 237 11.69 20.72 -12.95
CA ALA A 237 12.76 21.71 -12.82
C ALA A 237 12.83 22.41 -11.45
N ASP A 238 11.68 22.72 -10.84
CA ASP A 238 11.65 23.42 -9.54
C ASP A 238 10.52 22.87 -8.68
N THR A 239 10.83 21.82 -7.91
CA THR A 239 9.89 21.14 -7.03
C THR A 239 9.37 22.05 -5.92
N GLU A 240 10.18 23.01 -5.46
CA GLU A 240 9.84 23.94 -4.38
C GLU A 240 8.76 24.94 -4.81
N THR A 241 8.94 25.53 -5.99
CA THR A 241 7.96 26.44 -6.61
C THR A 241 6.74 25.67 -7.06
N ALA A 242 6.91 24.45 -7.58
CA ALA A 242 5.81 23.59 -8.02
C ALA A 242 4.85 23.28 -6.86
N LEU A 243 5.37 23.07 -5.65
CA LEU A 243 4.56 22.86 -4.45
C LEU A 243 3.69 24.07 -4.04
N ASN A 244 3.97 25.28 -4.55
CA ASN A 244 3.15 26.47 -4.31
C ASN A 244 2.06 26.71 -5.37
N ARG A 245 2.23 26.16 -6.59
CA ARG A 245 1.37 26.46 -7.74
C ARG A 245 0.24 25.46 -7.99
N SER A 246 0.26 24.31 -7.29
CA SER A 246 -0.69 23.19 -7.43
C SER A 246 -0.73 22.50 -8.81
N VAL A 247 -0.18 23.12 -9.86
CA VAL A 247 0.07 22.54 -11.19
C VAL A 247 1.57 22.50 -11.43
N ILE A 248 2.05 21.35 -11.93
CA ILE A 248 3.45 21.06 -12.19
C ILE A 248 3.58 20.61 -13.64
N THR A 249 4.50 21.21 -14.38
CA THR A 249 4.92 20.71 -15.69
C THR A 249 5.98 19.63 -15.51
N VAL A 250 5.71 18.45 -16.05
CA VAL A 250 6.65 17.32 -16.09
C VAL A 250 7.14 17.16 -17.52
N LYS A 251 8.45 17.10 -17.72
CA LYS A 251 9.04 16.82 -19.04
C LYS A 251 9.42 15.34 -19.14
N ASN A 252 9.07 14.69 -20.25
CA ASN A 252 9.57 13.36 -20.57
C ASN A 252 10.84 13.53 -21.42
N ILE A 253 12.00 13.30 -20.81
CA ILE A 253 13.30 13.51 -21.46
C ILE A 253 13.57 12.43 -22.51
N THR A 254 13.08 11.21 -22.28
CA THR A 254 13.30 10.07 -23.17
C THR A 254 12.49 10.17 -24.45
N GLN A 255 11.20 10.50 -24.34
CA GLN A 255 10.30 10.56 -25.51
C GLN A 255 10.19 11.97 -26.12
N GLY A 256 10.67 12.99 -25.40
CA GLY A 256 10.41 14.38 -25.72
C GLY A 256 9.02 14.83 -25.27
N GLY A 257 8.83 16.15 -25.20
CA GLY A 257 7.57 16.76 -24.79
C GLY A 257 7.38 16.88 -23.27
N GLY A 258 6.17 17.23 -22.87
CA GLY A 258 5.80 17.41 -21.47
C GLY A 258 4.30 17.41 -21.28
N PHE A 259 3.90 17.24 -20.04
CA PHE A 259 2.51 17.18 -19.62
C PHE A 259 2.33 17.87 -18.27
N GLU A 260 1.09 18.19 -17.94
CA GLU A 260 0.76 18.83 -16.67
C GLU A 260 0.13 17.85 -15.70
N VAL A 261 0.56 17.97 -14.45
CA VAL A 261 0.01 17.22 -13.33
C VAL A 261 -0.35 18.18 -12.20
N SER A 262 -1.27 17.78 -11.36
CA SER A 262 -1.69 18.58 -10.21
C SER A 262 -1.80 17.74 -8.94
N PHE A 263 -1.85 18.44 -7.81
CA PHE A 263 -2.12 17.83 -6.52
C PHE A 263 -3.09 18.72 -5.73
N ARG A 264 -3.82 18.11 -4.80
CA ARG A 264 -4.69 18.82 -3.84
C ARG A 264 -4.21 18.51 -2.44
N LEU A 265 -3.24 19.28 -1.98
CA LEU A 265 -2.60 19.12 -0.67
C LEU A 265 -2.86 20.35 0.20
N THR A 266 -3.09 20.13 1.49
CA THR A 266 -3.18 21.21 2.47
C THR A 266 -1.80 21.85 2.72
N PRO A 267 -1.72 23.08 3.25
CA PRO A 267 -0.45 23.72 3.59
C PRO A 267 0.43 22.87 4.51
N ARG A 268 -0.18 22.15 5.46
CA ARG A 268 0.53 21.21 6.35
C ARG A 268 1.12 20.03 5.58
N GLN A 269 0.37 19.45 4.64
CA GLN A 269 0.87 18.34 3.82
C GLN A 269 2.03 18.77 2.91
N ILE A 270 1.97 19.99 2.36
CA ILE A 270 3.07 20.57 1.60
C ILE A 270 4.31 20.73 2.48
N ALA A 271 4.16 21.27 3.70
CA ALA A 271 5.26 21.41 4.65
C ALA A 271 5.89 20.06 5.05
N ILE A 272 5.07 19.00 5.16
CA ILE A 272 5.53 17.64 5.40
C ILE A 272 6.40 17.12 4.24
N ILE A 273 5.96 17.30 2.99
CA ILE A 273 6.75 16.90 1.81
C ILE A 273 8.08 17.65 1.77
N ARG A 274 8.07 18.97 2.01
CA ARG A 274 9.28 19.81 2.08
C ARG A 274 10.28 19.33 3.13
N ALA A 275 9.80 18.83 4.26
CA ALA A 275 10.65 18.28 5.30
C ALA A 275 11.24 16.89 4.93
N GLY A 276 10.78 16.26 3.84
CA GLY A 276 11.14 14.89 3.47
C GLY A 276 10.31 13.83 4.21
N GLY A 277 9.17 14.21 4.79
CA GLY A 277 8.28 13.32 5.51
C GLY A 277 7.85 13.84 6.88
N LEU A 278 6.83 13.20 7.44
CA LEU A 278 6.14 13.62 8.66
C LEU A 278 7.07 13.56 9.87
N LEU A 279 7.90 12.52 9.96
CA LEU A 279 8.82 12.36 11.08
C LEU A 279 9.84 13.52 11.13
N ASN A 280 10.38 13.91 9.97
CA ASN A 280 11.30 15.04 9.86
C ASN A 280 10.60 16.37 10.18
N TYR A 281 9.36 16.54 9.69
CA TYR A 281 8.56 17.74 9.98
C TYR A 281 8.31 17.92 11.47
N VAL A 282 7.89 16.85 12.16
CA VAL A 282 7.65 16.88 13.62
C VAL A 282 8.96 17.00 14.39
N GLY A 283 10.03 16.34 13.95
CA GLY A 283 11.35 16.41 14.58
C GLY A 283 11.95 17.81 14.59
N LYS A 284 11.65 18.65 13.59
CA LYS A 284 12.06 20.06 13.54
C LYS A 284 11.25 20.99 14.46
N GLN A 285 10.12 20.53 14.99
CA GLN A 285 9.25 21.30 15.89
C GLN A 285 9.52 21.01 17.38
N ARG A 286 10.40 20.06 17.67
CA ARG A 286 10.92 19.78 19.01
C ARG A 286 12.27 20.48 19.18
#